data_AF-A0A5J4W6U1-F1
#
_entry.id   AF-A0A5J4W6U1-F1
#
_cell.length_a   1.000
_cell.length_b   1.000
_cell.length_c   1.000
_cell.angle_alpha   90.00
_cell.angle_beta   90.00
_cell.angle_gamma   90.00
#
_symmetry.space_group_name_H-M   'P 1'
#
loop_
_entity.id
_entity.type
_entity.pdbx_description
1 polymer ?
#
loop_
_entity_poly.entity_id
_entity_poly.type
_entity_poly.pdbx_seq_one_letter_code
_entity_poly.pdbx_strand_id
1 'polypeptide(L)'
;MVNNDPNSTWQAYQYPSEIITLAKARQMCGTEISGGNDIAPLDSNDLPVDFDARERWPGKLLPIHDQGNCGSCWAFAVAETAEHRLSILGCDYGAMSEQDLVSCDHHDKGCNGGAEHHSWEWTHTHGIATSECLPYHSQSGYVQTCPKKCYNGSDIHRVKAKKIGSIKAKSMQDVLFNDGPYEVAFTVMEDFYYYRSGIYQYKAGGTLGGHAVVLIGWGVENEIPYWIVQNSWGPKWGEEV
;
A
#
# COMPACT_ATOMS: atom_id res chain seq x y z
N MET A 1 22.03 15.52 5.07
CA MET A 1 22.86 14.29 5.18
C MET A 1 22.72 13.49 3.90
N VAL A 2 21.50 13.10 3.51
CA VAL A 2 21.19 12.42 2.23
C VAL A 2 21.73 13.16 1.00
N ASN A 3 21.27 14.38 0.73
CA ASN A 3 21.67 15.13 -0.49
C ASN A 3 23.14 15.58 -0.53
N ASN A 4 23.87 15.46 0.57
CA ASN A 4 25.30 15.81 0.64
C ASN A 4 26.20 14.56 0.59
N ASP A 5 25.61 13.36 0.62
CA ASP A 5 26.34 12.10 0.50
C ASP A 5 26.45 11.72 -0.99
N PRO A 6 27.66 11.74 -1.58
CA PRO A 6 27.84 11.41 -2.99
C PRO A 6 27.53 9.94 -3.31
N ASN A 7 27.44 9.08 -2.30
CA ASN A 7 27.05 7.68 -2.44
C ASN A 7 25.57 7.44 -2.10
N SER A 8 24.77 8.51 -1.96
CA SER A 8 23.33 8.37 -1.77
C SER A 8 22.68 7.88 -3.06
N THR A 9 21.82 6.89 -2.92
CA THR A 9 21.05 6.29 -4.01
C THR A 9 19.70 6.98 -4.22
N TRP A 10 19.35 7.92 -3.34
CA TRP A 10 18.08 8.64 -3.37
C TRP A 10 18.26 10.11 -2.98
N GLN A 11 17.27 10.91 -3.37
CA GLN A 11 17.21 12.34 -3.08
C GLN A 11 16.12 12.63 -2.05
N ALA A 12 16.46 13.46 -1.08
CA ALA A 12 15.54 13.98 -0.09
C ALA A 12 14.99 15.36 -0.52
N TYR A 13 13.74 15.65 -0.18
CA TYR A 13 13.07 16.91 -0.43
C TYR A 13 12.26 17.34 0.79
N GLN A 14 12.34 18.62 1.14
CA GLN A 14 11.51 19.22 2.17
C GLN A 14 10.17 19.60 1.55
N TYR A 15 9.16 18.75 1.74
CA TYR A 15 7.81 19.03 1.28
C TYR A 15 7.17 20.19 2.05
N PRO A 16 6.37 21.03 1.36
CA PRO A 16 5.43 21.93 2.00
C PRO A 16 4.46 21.20 2.95
N SER A 17 4.10 21.85 4.06
CA SER A 17 3.28 21.25 5.12
C SER A 17 1.87 20.85 4.69
N GLU A 18 1.36 21.47 3.63
CA GLU A 18 0.08 21.15 3.01
C GLU A 18 0.09 19.80 2.28
N ILE A 19 1.26 19.28 1.92
CA ILE A 19 1.42 17.94 1.35
C ILE A 19 1.55 16.93 2.50
N ILE A 20 2.54 17.14 3.35
CA ILE A 20 2.85 16.22 4.45
C ILE A 20 3.56 16.95 5.59
N THR A 21 3.33 16.47 6.81
CA THR A 21 4.11 16.85 8.01
C THR A 21 4.60 15.57 8.68
N LEU A 22 5.62 15.66 9.53
CA LEU A 22 6.11 14.50 10.28
C LEU A 22 5.01 13.87 11.16
N ALA A 23 4.11 14.70 11.71
CA ALA A 23 2.96 14.22 12.48
C ALA A 23 1.97 13.46 11.60
N LYS A 24 1.64 13.98 10.39
CA LYS A 24 0.80 13.28 9.41
C LYS A 24 1.46 11.97 8.98
N ALA A 25 2.75 11.96 8.67
CA ALA A 25 3.49 10.77 8.29
C ALA A 25 3.44 9.67 9.37
N ARG A 26 3.63 10.05 10.64
CA ARG A 26 3.47 9.13 11.77
C ARG A 26 2.03 8.61 11.88
N GLN A 27 1.03 9.47 11.71
CA GLN A 27 -0.38 9.08 11.72
C GLN A 27 -0.73 8.10 10.59
N MET A 28 -0.08 8.22 9.42
CA MET A 28 -0.29 7.34 8.27
C MET A 28 0.38 5.97 8.41
N CYS A 29 1.33 5.82 9.35
CA CYS A 29 1.95 4.54 9.71
C CYS A 29 1.03 3.73 10.64
N GLY A 30 -0.01 3.11 10.05
CA GLY A 30 -1.06 2.38 10.76
C GLY A 30 -0.99 0.85 10.66
N THR A 31 0.13 0.26 10.26
CA THR A 31 0.21 -1.21 10.14
C THR A 31 1.01 -1.82 11.28
N GLU A 32 0.45 -2.84 11.94
CA GLU A 32 1.13 -3.64 12.96
C GLU A 32 2.07 -4.67 12.31
N ILE A 33 3.35 -4.34 12.14
CA ILE A 33 4.33 -5.26 11.53
C ILE A 33 4.61 -6.44 12.47
N SER A 34 4.27 -7.64 12.02
CA SER A 34 4.58 -8.90 12.71
C SER A 34 5.40 -9.83 11.81
N GLY A 35 6.67 -10.07 12.18
CA GLY A 35 7.58 -10.94 11.43
C GLY A 35 8.31 -10.25 10.26
N GLY A 36 8.90 -11.04 9.35
CA GLY A 36 9.53 -10.53 8.11
C GLY A 36 11.03 -10.21 8.17
N ASN A 37 11.84 -11.03 8.85
CA ASN A 37 13.31 -10.83 8.89
C ASN A 37 14.06 -11.47 7.71
N ASP A 38 13.36 -12.17 6.83
CA ASP A 38 13.98 -12.85 5.70
C ASP A 38 14.23 -11.85 4.58
N ILE A 39 15.47 -11.81 4.08
CA ILE A 39 15.82 -11.04 2.89
C ILE A 39 15.04 -11.63 1.71
N ALA A 40 14.39 -10.77 0.93
CA ALA A 40 13.79 -11.12 -0.35
C ALA A 40 14.81 -10.86 -1.47
N PRO A 41 15.67 -11.84 -1.82
CA PRO A 41 16.61 -11.67 -2.92
C PRO A 41 15.83 -11.52 -4.23
N LEU A 42 16.27 -10.60 -5.09
CA LEU A 42 15.90 -10.60 -6.49
C LEU A 42 16.75 -11.66 -7.20
N ASP A 43 16.39 -12.93 -7.12
CA ASP A 43 17.06 -14.00 -7.86
C ASP A 43 16.15 -15.22 -8.06
N SER A 44 15.33 -15.12 -9.09
CA SER A 44 14.81 -16.27 -9.82
C SER A 44 15.44 -16.20 -11.21
N ASN A 45 16.40 -17.09 -11.51
CA ASN A 45 17.13 -17.15 -12.79
C ASN A 45 16.23 -17.25 -14.04
N ASP A 46 14.90 -17.35 -13.87
CA ASP A 46 13.90 -17.49 -14.92
C ASP A 46 12.99 -16.24 -15.07
N LEU A 47 13.14 -15.20 -14.24
CA LEU A 47 12.37 -13.95 -14.31
C LEU A 47 13.14 -12.81 -14.98
N PRO A 48 12.44 -11.80 -15.55
CA PRO A 48 13.12 -10.63 -16.11
C PRO A 48 13.84 -9.82 -15.01
N VAL A 49 14.94 -9.16 -15.39
CA VAL A 49 15.73 -8.29 -14.51
C VAL A 49 14.87 -7.15 -13.95
N ASP A 50 14.02 -6.58 -14.80
CA ASP A 50 13.10 -5.51 -14.45
C ASP A 50 11.67 -5.94 -14.77
N PHE A 51 10.74 -5.56 -13.90
CA PHE A 51 9.32 -5.79 -14.09
C PHE A 51 8.53 -4.65 -13.49
N ASP A 52 7.58 -4.15 -14.28
CA ASP A 52 6.63 -3.15 -13.84
C ASP A 52 5.21 -3.60 -14.22
N ALA A 53 4.36 -3.79 -13.21
CA ALA A 53 2.97 -4.18 -13.41
C ALA A 53 2.19 -3.18 -14.29
N ARG A 54 2.57 -1.90 -14.29
CA ARG A 54 1.94 -0.85 -15.10
C ARG A 54 2.24 -1.02 -16.58
N GLU A 55 3.45 -1.47 -16.92
CA GLU A 55 3.83 -1.81 -18.29
C GLU A 55 3.23 -3.15 -18.72
N ARG A 56 3.21 -4.13 -17.81
CA ARG A 56 2.66 -5.46 -18.07
C ARG A 56 1.15 -5.44 -18.30
N TRP A 57 0.43 -4.61 -17.54
CA TRP A 57 -1.02 -4.46 -17.61
C TRP A 57 -1.43 -2.98 -17.74
N PRO A 58 -1.22 -2.37 -18.92
CA PRO A 58 -1.48 -0.94 -19.12
C PRO A 58 -2.94 -0.57 -18.83
N GLY A 59 -3.12 0.45 -18.00
CA GLY A 59 -4.44 0.97 -17.60
C GLY A 59 -5.24 0.05 -16.67
N LYS A 60 -4.60 -0.97 -16.08
CA LYS A 60 -5.25 -1.87 -15.12
C LYS A 60 -4.97 -1.52 -13.66
N LEU A 61 -3.85 -0.85 -13.40
CA LEU A 61 -3.52 -0.34 -12.07
C LEU A 61 -4.15 1.05 -11.88
N LEU A 62 -4.55 1.34 -10.66
CA LEU A 62 -5.18 2.60 -10.31
C LEU A 62 -4.18 3.74 -10.09
N PRO A 63 -4.65 4.99 -10.12
CA PRO A 63 -3.89 6.12 -9.59
C PRO A 63 -3.64 5.99 -8.08
N ILE A 64 -2.57 6.64 -7.62
CA ILE A 64 -2.20 6.76 -6.21
C ILE A 64 -3.34 7.38 -5.38
N HIS A 65 -3.76 6.70 -4.31
CA HIS A 65 -4.74 7.21 -3.35
C HIS A 65 -4.08 7.96 -2.17
N ASP A 66 -4.88 8.68 -1.38
CA ASP A 66 -4.44 9.43 -0.19
C ASP A 66 -5.26 9.04 1.04
N GLN A 67 -4.64 8.34 1.99
CA GLN A 67 -5.25 7.95 3.27
C GLN A 67 -5.46 9.14 4.22
N GLY A 68 -4.91 10.32 3.91
CA GLY A 68 -5.08 11.52 4.72
C GLY A 68 -4.43 11.41 6.10
N ASN A 69 -5.09 11.93 7.11
CA ASN A 69 -4.64 11.92 8.51
C ASN A 69 -5.21 10.72 9.29
N CYS A 70 -5.22 9.54 8.67
CA CYS A 70 -5.76 8.31 9.23
C CYS A 70 -4.74 7.20 9.08
N GLY A 71 -4.52 6.38 10.12
CA GLY A 71 -3.65 5.20 10.07
C GLY A 71 -4.31 4.01 9.40
N SER A 72 -4.85 4.21 8.19
CA SER A 72 -5.60 3.21 7.43
C SER A 72 -4.80 2.57 6.29
N CYS A 73 -3.47 2.70 6.25
CA CYS A 73 -2.66 2.11 5.17
C CYS A 73 -2.89 0.62 4.96
N TRP A 74 -3.17 -0.13 6.04
CA TRP A 74 -3.58 -1.54 5.99
C TRP A 74 -4.85 -1.76 5.13
N ALA A 75 -5.84 -0.89 5.26
CA ALA A 75 -7.08 -0.98 4.47
C ALA A 75 -6.86 -0.56 3.01
N PHE A 76 -6.00 0.43 2.78
CA PHE A 76 -5.62 0.89 1.44
C PHE A 76 -4.90 -0.21 0.68
N ALA A 77 -3.87 -0.82 1.28
CA ALA A 77 -3.10 -1.86 0.62
C ALA A 77 -3.96 -3.10 0.26
N VAL A 78 -4.92 -3.48 1.12
CA VAL A 78 -5.89 -4.55 0.80
C VAL A 78 -6.81 -4.15 -0.36
N ALA A 79 -7.43 -2.96 -0.30
CA ALA A 79 -8.37 -2.51 -1.32
C ALA A 79 -7.70 -2.35 -2.69
N GLU A 80 -6.55 -1.67 -2.74
CA GLU A 80 -5.75 -1.47 -3.95
C GLU A 80 -5.25 -2.81 -4.51
N THR A 81 -4.81 -3.75 -3.66
CA THR A 81 -4.44 -5.11 -4.10
C THR A 81 -5.62 -5.83 -4.75
N ALA A 82 -6.77 -5.83 -4.07
CA ALA A 82 -7.98 -6.50 -4.56
C ALA A 82 -8.39 -5.92 -5.92
N GLU A 83 -8.38 -4.60 -6.02
CA GLU A 83 -8.73 -3.88 -7.23
C GLU A 83 -7.78 -4.16 -8.40
N HIS A 84 -6.47 -4.02 -8.20
CA HIS A 84 -5.49 -4.30 -9.24
C HIS A 84 -5.66 -5.72 -9.79
N ARG A 85 -5.83 -6.70 -8.90
CA ARG A 85 -6.02 -8.10 -9.30
C ARG A 85 -7.34 -8.33 -10.02
N LEU A 86 -8.44 -7.73 -9.54
CA LEU A 86 -9.74 -7.82 -10.22
C LEU A 86 -9.69 -7.19 -11.63
N SER A 87 -9.07 -6.02 -11.76
CA SER A 87 -8.88 -5.31 -13.02
C SER A 87 -8.02 -6.10 -14.03
N ILE A 88 -6.92 -6.71 -13.56
CA ILE A 88 -6.06 -7.62 -14.35
C ILE A 88 -6.84 -8.83 -14.85
N LEU A 89 -7.73 -9.39 -14.01
CA LEU A 89 -8.59 -10.54 -14.36
C LEU A 89 -9.77 -10.17 -15.27
N GLY A 90 -9.98 -8.87 -15.57
CA GLY A 90 -11.13 -8.41 -16.36
C GLY A 90 -12.44 -8.36 -15.57
N CYS A 91 -12.38 -8.42 -14.24
CA CYS A 91 -13.51 -8.27 -13.35
C CYS A 91 -13.63 -6.79 -12.95
N ASP A 92 -14.30 -5.99 -13.77
CA ASP A 92 -14.44 -4.55 -13.55
C ASP A 92 -15.54 -4.25 -12.51
N TYR A 93 -15.15 -4.25 -11.23
CA TYR A 93 -15.99 -3.79 -10.11
C TYR A 93 -15.79 -2.29 -9.83
N GLY A 94 -14.88 -1.63 -10.54
CA GLY A 94 -14.37 -0.30 -10.20
C GLY A 94 -13.59 -0.29 -8.87
N ALA A 95 -13.51 0.92 -8.28
CA ALA A 95 -12.73 1.17 -7.08
C ALA A 95 -13.21 0.36 -5.86
N MET A 96 -12.29 -0.26 -5.13
CA MET A 96 -12.61 -0.99 -3.89
C MET A 96 -12.54 -0.07 -2.67
N SER A 97 -13.47 -0.23 -1.73
CA SER A 97 -13.67 0.70 -0.61
C SER A 97 -12.75 0.42 0.57
N GLU A 98 -11.76 1.28 0.75
CA GLU A 98 -10.96 1.33 1.98
C GLU A 98 -11.85 1.65 3.19
N GLN A 99 -12.91 2.45 2.99
CA GLN A 99 -13.84 2.83 4.05
C GLN A 99 -14.61 1.64 4.62
N ASP A 100 -14.95 0.64 3.80
CA ASP A 100 -15.62 -0.58 4.27
C ASP A 100 -14.76 -1.28 5.32
N LEU A 101 -13.47 -1.48 5.03
CA LEU A 101 -12.52 -2.05 5.99
C LEU A 101 -12.38 -1.16 7.23
N VAL A 102 -12.09 0.13 7.04
CA VAL A 102 -11.85 1.08 8.14
C VAL A 102 -13.04 1.18 9.11
N SER A 103 -14.27 1.09 8.60
CA SER A 103 -15.47 1.23 9.42
C SER A 103 -16.05 -0.08 9.94
N CYS A 104 -15.91 -1.18 9.20
CA CYS A 104 -16.62 -2.43 9.47
C CYS A 104 -15.73 -3.56 9.97
N ASP A 105 -14.42 -3.56 9.68
CA ASP A 105 -13.51 -4.48 10.37
C ASP A 105 -13.34 -4.03 11.82
N HIS A 106 -14.01 -4.74 12.72
CA HIS A 106 -13.99 -4.47 14.15
C HIS A 106 -12.87 -5.21 14.90
N HIS A 107 -12.08 -6.03 14.20
CA HIS A 107 -10.88 -6.64 14.76
C HIS A 107 -9.71 -5.63 14.74
N ASP A 108 -9.60 -4.90 13.63
CA ASP A 108 -8.70 -3.76 13.47
C ASP A 108 -9.30 -2.47 14.09
N LYS A 109 -8.51 -1.39 14.11
CA LYS A 109 -8.79 -0.17 14.91
C LYS A 109 -9.03 1.07 14.05
N GLY A 110 -9.52 0.88 12.81
CA GLY A 110 -9.78 1.96 11.86
C GLY A 110 -8.54 2.83 11.64
N CYS A 111 -8.65 4.13 11.93
CA CYS A 111 -7.52 5.07 11.83
C CYS A 111 -6.41 4.89 12.87
N ASN A 112 -6.58 4.03 13.88
CA ASN A 112 -5.54 3.73 14.86
C ASN A 112 -4.73 2.48 14.51
N GLY A 113 -4.92 1.97 13.29
CA GLY A 113 -4.13 0.90 12.71
C GLY A 113 -4.83 -0.45 12.62
N GLY A 114 -4.16 -1.38 11.93
CA GLY A 114 -4.64 -2.73 11.67
C GLY A 114 -3.49 -3.68 11.38
N ALA A 115 -3.78 -4.98 11.39
CA ALA A 115 -2.83 -6.04 11.11
C ALA A 115 -3.21 -6.77 9.83
N GLU A 116 -2.25 -6.99 8.93
CA GLU A 116 -2.48 -7.49 7.57
C GLU A 116 -3.29 -8.80 7.57
N HIS A 117 -2.97 -9.70 8.51
CA HIS A 117 -3.67 -10.99 8.63
C HIS A 117 -5.16 -10.85 9.00
N HIS A 118 -5.53 -9.91 9.87
CA HIS A 118 -6.93 -9.65 10.21
C HIS A 118 -7.67 -9.07 9.00
N SER A 119 -7.06 -8.09 8.34
CA SER A 119 -7.69 -7.38 7.22
C SER A 119 -7.93 -8.31 6.02
N TRP A 120 -7.00 -9.23 5.73
CA TRP A 120 -7.21 -10.27 4.72
C TRP A 120 -8.21 -11.35 5.16
N GLU A 121 -8.24 -11.73 6.44
CA GLU A 121 -9.26 -12.65 6.98
C GLU A 121 -10.68 -12.06 6.87
N TRP A 122 -10.83 -10.78 7.18
CA TRP A 122 -12.07 -10.03 6.96
C TRP A 122 -12.47 -10.06 5.49
N THR A 123 -11.54 -9.73 4.60
CA THR A 123 -11.78 -9.70 3.15
C THR A 123 -12.12 -11.09 2.58
N HIS A 124 -11.59 -12.16 3.18
CA HIS A 124 -11.96 -13.53 2.83
C HIS A 124 -13.38 -13.88 3.32
N THR A 125 -13.71 -13.51 4.55
CA THR A 125 -14.94 -13.95 5.24
C THR A 125 -16.15 -13.11 4.85
N HIS A 126 -15.99 -11.78 4.82
CA HIS A 126 -17.04 -10.80 4.59
C HIS A 126 -16.96 -10.18 3.20
N GLY A 127 -15.73 -10.01 2.69
CA GLY A 127 -15.45 -9.28 1.45
C GLY A 127 -15.33 -7.78 1.67
N ILE A 128 -15.12 -7.07 0.57
CA ILE A 128 -14.97 -5.61 0.52
C ILE A 128 -15.96 -5.02 -0.50
N ALA A 129 -16.62 -3.92 -0.14
CA ALA A 129 -17.53 -3.18 -1.02
C ALA A 129 -16.75 -2.28 -2.00
N THR A 130 -17.46 -1.67 -2.95
CA THR A 130 -16.87 -0.68 -3.87
C THR A 130 -16.89 0.72 -3.27
N SER A 131 -15.97 1.59 -3.70
CA SER A 131 -15.90 3.00 -3.28
C SER A 131 -17.09 3.82 -3.77
N GLU A 132 -17.77 3.38 -4.84
CA GLU A 132 -19.06 3.95 -5.24
C GLU A 132 -20.14 3.70 -4.16
N CYS A 133 -20.15 2.49 -3.58
CA CYS A 133 -21.07 2.17 -2.49
C CYS A 133 -20.67 2.89 -1.20
N LEU A 134 -19.39 2.81 -0.81
CA LEU A 134 -18.84 3.35 0.44
C LEU A 134 -17.61 4.25 0.15
N PRO A 135 -17.81 5.55 -0.12
CA PRO A 135 -16.72 6.48 -0.37
C PRO A 135 -15.82 6.67 0.86
N TYR A 136 -14.54 6.96 0.64
CA TYR A 136 -13.61 7.25 1.73
C TYR A 136 -13.94 8.58 2.42
N HIS A 137 -14.13 8.52 3.74
CA HIS A 137 -14.50 9.66 4.60
C HIS A 137 -13.58 9.82 5.82
N SER A 138 -12.64 8.88 6.01
CA SER A 138 -11.77 8.87 7.18
C SER A 138 -10.51 9.71 7.01
N GLN A 139 -10.35 10.47 5.92
CA GLN A 139 -9.17 11.32 5.64
C GLN A 139 -8.83 12.30 6.77
N SER A 140 -9.80 12.66 7.61
CA SER A 140 -9.58 13.56 8.77
C SER A 140 -9.05 12.86 10.02
N GLY A 141 -8.99 11.52 10.01
CA GLY A 141 -8.75 10.66 11.17
C GLY A 141 -10.04 10.25 11.90
N TYR A 142 -11.20 10.75 11.46
CA TYR A 142 -12.50 10.35 12.02
C TYR A 142 -13.04 9.09 11.34
N VAL A 143 -13.17 8.00 12.11
CA VAL A 143 -13.76 6.74 11.63
C VAL A 143 -15.28 6.81 11.75
N GLN A 144 -15.96 6.70 10.61
CA GLN A 144 -17.42 6.56 10.59
C GLN A 144 -17.85 5.19 11.11
N THR A 145 -19.04 5.11 11.71
CA THR A 145 -19.64 3.82 12.09
C THR A 145 -19.91 2.98 10.84
N CYS A 146 -19.71 1.65 10.92
CA CYS A 146 -20.05 0.72 9.85
C CYS A 146 -21.48 0.96 9.33
N PRO A 147 -21.64 1.37 8.07
CA PRO A 147 -22.95 1.65 7.51
C PRO A 147 -23.70 0.35 7.18
N LYS A 148 -25.03 0.44 7.13
CA LYS A 148 -25.92 -0.68 6.77
C LYS A 148 -26.31 -0.70 5.28
N LYS A 149 -26.08 0.41 4.58
CA LYS A 149 -26.47 0.66 3.19
C LYS A 149 -25.35 1.44 2.52
N CYS A 150 -25.28 1.37 1.19
CA CYS A 150 -24.44 2.26 0.40
C CYS A 150 -24.86 3.73 0.57
N TYR A 151 -24.00 4.67 0.18
CA TYR A 151 -24.26 6.10 0.22
C TYR A 151 -25.55 6.49 -0.55
N ASN A 152 -25.85 5.80 -1.65
CA ASN A 152 -27.06 5.99 -2.45
C ASN A 152 -28.32 5.29 -1.89
N GLY A 153 -28.22 4.60 -0.75
CA GLY A 153 -29.31 3.87 -0.09
C GLY A 153 -29.51 2.41 -0.52
N SER A 154 -28.75 1.90 -1.51
CA SER A 154 -28.82 0.48 -1.92
C SER A 154 -28.21 -0.47 -0.88
N ASP A 155 -28.47 -1.77 -1.04
CA ASP A 155 -27.79 -2.80 -0.26
C ASP A 155 -26.29 -2.83 -0.55
N ILE A 156 -25.50 -3.12 0.49
CA ILE A 156 -24.05 -3.27 0.37
C ILE A 156 -23.76 -4.65 -0.24
N HIS A 157 -23.06 -4.65 -1.37
CA HIS A 157 -22.54 -5.85 -2.01
C HIS A 157 -21.02 -5.89 -1.82
N ARG A 158 -20.51 -7.05 -1.36
CA ARG A 158 -19.09 -7.25 -1.08
C ARG A 158 -18.49 -8.35 -1.94
N VAL A 159 -17.27 -8.11 -2.42
CA VAL A 159 -16.47 -9.07 -3.18
C VAL A 159 -15.48 -9.74 -2.23
N LYS A 160 -15.51 -11.08 -2.17
CA LYS A 160 -14.67 -11.86 -1.25
C LYS A 160 -13.35 -12.26 -1.90
N ALA A 161 -12.27 -12.18 -1.14
CA ALA A 161 -11.02 -12.85 -1.51
C ALA A 161 -11.23 -14.36 -1.47
N LYS A 162 -10.95 -15.07 -2.57
CA LYS A 162 -11.12 -16.54 -2.62
C LYS A 162 -10.06 -17.29 -1.82
N LYS A 163 -8.84 -16.75 -1.79
CA LYS A 163 -7.68 -17.33 -1.12
C LYS A 163 -6.86 -16.19 -0.51
N ILE A 164 -6.39 -16.41 0.71
CA ILE A 164 -5.48 -15.53 1.44
C ILE A 164 -4.27 -16.34 1.93
N GLY A 165 -3.16 -15.68 2.19
CA GLY A 165 -1.96 -16.31 2.75
C GLY A 165 -0.72 -15.44 2.63
N SER A 166 0.28 -15.74 3.47
CA SER A 166 1.56 -15.03 3.46
C SER A 166 2.45 -15.47 2.31
N ILE A 167 3.14 -14.51 1.70
CA ILE A 167 4.13 -14.75 0.64
C ILE A 167 5.51 -14.83 1.28
N LYS A 168 6.28 -15.87 0.93
CA LYS A 168 7.67 -15.98 1.38
C LYS A 168 8.55 -15.04 0.57
N ALA A 169 9.56 -14.46 1.21
CA ALA A 169 10.52 -13.54 0.61
C ALA A 169 11.05 -14.01 -0.76
N LYS A 170 11.48 -15.29 -0.85
CA LYS A 170 11.98 -15.90 -2.10
C LYS A 170 10.97 -16.08 -3.23
N SER A 171 9.67 -15.90 -2.95
CA SER A 171 8.59 -16.09 -3.93
C SER A 171 7.93 -14.76 -4.30
N MET A 172 8.45 -13.65 -3.79
CA MET A 172 7.86 -12.33 -4.02
C MET A 172 7.82 -11.97 -5.50
N GLN A 173 8.93 -12.14 -6.23
CA GLN A 173 8.97 -11.88 -7.67
C GLN A 173 8.03 -12.81 -8.45
N ASP A 174 8.05 -14.12 -8.14
CA ASP A 174 7.19 -15.10 -8.83
C ASP A 174 5.70 -14.79 -8.66
N VAL A 175 5.27 -14.43 -7.43
CA VAL A 175 3.88 -14.11 -7.16
C VAL A 175 3.49 -12.81 -7.86
N LEU A 176 4.34 -11.77 -7.81
CA LEU A 176 4.05 -10.52 -8.50
C LEU A 176 3.96 -10.71 -10.02
N PHE A 177 4.90 -11.46 -10.60
CA PHE A 177 4.96 -11.72 -12.04
C PHE A 177 3.72 -12.47 -12.56
N ASN A 178 3.28 -13.50 -11.83
CA ASN A 178 2.22 -14.40 -12.28
C ASN A 178 0.82 -13.96 -11.84
N ASP A 179 0.70 -13.44 -10.62
CA ASP A 179 -0.60 -13.15 -9.99
C ASP A 179 -0.90 -11.65 -9.88
N GLY A 180 0.07 -10.78 -10.18
CA GLY A 180 -0.05 -9.34 -10.10
C GLY A 180 0.17 -8.74 -8.71
N PRO A 181 -0.04 -7.41 -8.57
CA PRO A 181 0.29 -6.64 -7.38
C PRO A 181 -0.27 -7.21 -6.09
N TYR A 182 0.43 -7.00 -4.97
CA TYR A 182 -0.02 -7.44 -3.64
C TYR A 182 0.53 -6.58 -2.51
N GLU A 183 -0.15 -6.60 -1.37
CA GLU A 183 0.23 -5.88 -0.16
C GLU A 183 1.56 -6.37 0.43
N VAL A 184 2.41 -5.43 0.78
CA VAL A 184 3.59 -5.62 1.63
C VAL A 184 3.62 -4.53 2.69
N ALA A 185 4.32 -4.76 3.79
CA ALA A 185 4.53 -3.75 4.82
C ALA A 185 6.01 -3.59 5.16
N PHE A 186 6.38 -2.39 5.59
CA PHE A 186 7.74 -2.07 6.02
C PHE A 186 7.75 -1.00 7.11
N THR A 187 8.82 -0.98 7.89
CA THR A 187 9.03 0.02 8.93
C THR A 187 9.46 1.34 8.29
N VAL A 188 8.64 2.38 8.46
CA VAL A 188 8.94 3.73 8.01
C VAL A 188 9.89 4.40 8.99
N MET A 189 10.96 4.99 8.46
CA MET A 189 11.94 5.77 9.20
C MET A 189 11.72 7.27 8.95
N GLU A 190 12.21 8.13 9.86
CA GLU A 190 12.03 9.58 9.79
C GLU A 190 12.63 10.22 8.52
N ASP A 191 13.68 9.64 7.94
CA ASP A 191 14.25 10.12 6.70
C ASP A 191 13.42 9.75 5.46
N PHE A 192 12.70 8.62 5.48
CA PHE A 192 11.76 8.24 4.41
C PHE A 192 10.70 9.31 4.16
N TYR A 193 10.25 10.03 5.20
CA TYR A 193 9.33 11.16 5.06
C TYR A 193 9.79 12.18 4.00
N TYR A 194 11.10 12.36 3.84
CA TYR A 194 11.69 13.29 2.88
C TYR A 194 11.92 12.67 1.50
N TYR A 195 11.61 11.40 1.26
CA TYR A 195 11.88 10.73 -0.01
C TYR A 195 11.28 11.51 -1.20
N ARG A 196 12.08 11.72 -2.24
CA ARG A 196 11.66 12.35 -3.49
C ARG A 196 11.84 11.45 -4.71
N SER A 197 12.99 10.80 -4.82
CA SER A 197 13.30 9.94 -5.97
C SER A 197 14.51 9.07 -5.73
N GLY A 198 14.64 8.00 -6.54
CA GLY A 198 15.78 7.08 -6.54
C GLY A 198 15.56 5.88 -5.62
N ILE A 199 16.61 5.12 -5.32
CA ILE A 199 16.45 3.90 -4.52
C ILE A 199 16.59 4.24 -3.04
N TYR A 200 15.48 4.30 -2.32
CA TYR A 200 15.49 4.59 -0.88
C TYR A 200 16.33 3.57 -0.10
N GLN A 201 17.21 4.09 0.76
CA GLN A 201 17.94 3.32 1.77
C GLN A 201 18.00 4.16 3.04
N TYR A 202 17.70 3.55 4.19
CA TYR A 202 17.77 4.24 5.48
C TYR A 202 19.17 4.80 5.74
N LYS A 203 19.24 6.09 6.10
CA LYS A 203 20.46 6.83 6.43
C LYS A 203 20.44 7.35 7.86
N ALA A 204 19.32 7.88 8.35
CA ALA A 204 19.25 8.48 9.69
C ALA A 204 17.81 8.69 10.21
N GLY A 205 17.68 8.85 11.52
CA GLY A 205 16.43 9.24 12.18
C GLY A 205 15.73 8.10 12.92
N GLY A 206 14.67 8.44 13.64
CA GLY A 206 13.89 7.46 14.40
C GLY A 206 12.94 6.63 13.56
N THR A 207 12.32 5.64 14.17
CA THR A 207 11.19 4.91 13.58
C THR A 207 9.91 5.74 13.69
N LEU A 208 9.14 5.82 12.61
CA LEU A 208 7.81 6.42 12.60
C LEU A 208 6.70 5.40 12.89
N GLY A 209 6.80 4.20 12.34
CA GLY A 209 5.85 3.11 12.55
C GLY A 209 5.88 2.10 11.42
N GLY A 210 4.96 1.14 11.45
CA GLY A 210 4.75 0.20 10.34
C GLY A 210 3.76 0.75 9.33
N HIS A 211 3.98 0.47 8.05
CA HIS A 211 3.16 0.99 6.97
C HIS A 211 3.01 -0.04 5.85
N ALA A 212 1.78 -0.25 5.41
CA ALA A 212 1.44 -1.13 4.29
C ALA A 212 1.35 -0.35 2.97
N VAL A 213 1.86 -0.96 1.91
CA VAL A 213 1.92 -0.47 0.54
C VAL A 213 1.65 -1.62 -0.43
N VAL A 214 1.46 -1.32 -1.71
CA VAL A 214 1.27 -2.36 -2.72
C VAL A 214 2.57 -2.55 -3.52
N LEU A 215 3.09 -3.77 -3.56
CA LEU A 215 4.22 -4.11 -4.41
C LEU A 215 3.77 -4.24 -5.87
N ILE A 216 4.37 -3.47 -6.77
CA ILE A 216 3.98 -3.41 -8.18
C ILE A 216 5.12 -3.72 -9.15
N GLY A 217 6.38 -3.76 -8.69
CA GLY A 217 7.50 -4.03 -9.59
C GLY A 217 8.82 -4.27 -8.88
N TRP A 218 9.84 -4.56 -9.67
CA TRP A 218 11.24 -4.59 -9.26
C TRP A 218 12.14 -4.16 -10.41
N GLY A 219 13.38 -3.84 -10.09
CA GLY A 219 14.40 -3.58 -11.10
C GLY A 219 15.79 -3.47 -10.53
N VAL A 220 16.73 -3.13 -11.40
CA VAL A 220 18.13 -2.88 -11.02
C VAL A 220 18.61 -1.57 -11.66
N GLU A 221 19.02 -0.61 -10.83
CA GLU A 221 19.63 0.64 -11.29
C GLU A 221 21.04 0.76 -10.70
N ASN A 222 22.06 0.97 -11.55
CA ASN A 222 23.46 1.08 -11.13
C ASN A 222 23.93 -0.10 -10.24
N GLU A 223 23.56 -1.33 -10.61
CA GLU A 223 23.84 -2.57 -9.84
C GLU A 223 23.10 -2.68 -8.50
N ILE A 224 22.17 -1.76 -8.20
CA ILE A 224 21.40 -1.74 -6.97
C ILE A 224 20.00 -2.27 -7.24
N PRO A 225 19.63 -3.43 -6.67
CA PRO A 225 18.29 -3.96 -6.79
C PRO A 225 17.30 -3.10 -6.00
N TYR A 226 16.10 -2.92 -6.54
CA TYR A 226 15.02 -2.18 -5.89
C TYR A 226 13.65 -2.82 -6.15
N TRP A 227 12.72 -2.48 -5.26
CA TRP A 227 11.30 -2.78 -5.40
C TRP A 227 10.55 -1.51 -5.77
N ILE A 228 9.54 -1.63 -6.62
CA ILE A 228 8.59 -0.56 -6.93
C ILE A 228 7.35 -0.81 -6.09
N VAL A 229 6.98 0.18 -5.28
CA VAL A 229 5.80 0.12 -4.42
C VAL A 229 4.89 1.32 -4.68
N GLN A 230 3.59 1.08 -4.73
CA GLN A 230 2.57 2.11 -4.74
C GLN A 230 2.25 2.49 -3.29
N ASN A 231 2.40 3.77 -2.97
CA ASN A 231 2.16 4.32 -1.65
C ASN A 231 0.73 4.90 -1.53
N SER A 232 0.27 5.21 -0.31
CA SER A 232 -1.07 5.75 -0.01
C SER A 232 -1.03 7.17 0.59
N TRP A 233 0.03 7.94 0.32
CA TRP A 233 0.23 9.30 0.83
C TRP A 233 -0.12 10.41 -0.19
N GLY A 234 -0.83 10.04 -1.26
CA GLY A 234 -1.22 10.92 -2.34
C GLY A 234 -0.13 11.19 -3.38
N PRO A 235 -0.50 11.67 -4.58
CA PRO A 235 0.39 11.73 -5.74
C PRO A 235 1.45 12.84 -5.66
N LYS A 236 1.41 13.69 -4.64
CA LYS A 236 2.34 14.83 -4.50
C LYS A 236 3.59 14.49 -3.69
N TRP A 237 3.65 13.29 -3.10
CA TRP A 237 4.76 12.81 -2.31
C TRP A 237 5.52 11.73 -3.09
N GLY A 238 6.85 11.76 -3.02
CA GLY A 238 7.72 10.79 -3.70
C GLY A 238 7.68 10.94 -5.23
N GLU A 239 7.76 9.80 -5.91
CA GLU A 239 7.65 9.67 -7.35
C GLU A 239 6.22 9.32 -7.76
N GLU A 240 5.80 9.77 -8.94
CA GLU A 240 4.54 9.33 -9.55
C GLU A 240 4.73 7.93 -10.13
N VAL A 241 4.76 6.93 -9.24
CA VAL A 241 4.84 5.51 -9.57
C VAL A 241 3.51 4.80 -9.38
#